data_AF-A0A537UNW6-F1
#
_entry.id   AF-A0A537UNW6-F1
#
_cell.length_a   1.000
_cell.length_b   1.000
_cell.length_c   1.000
_cell.angle_alpha   90.00
_cell.angle_beta   90.00
_cell.angle_gamma   90.00
#
_symmetry.space_group_name_H-M   'P 1'
#
loop_
_entity.id
_entity.type
_entity.pdbx_description
1 polymer ?
#
loop_
_entity_poly.entity_id
_entity_poly.type
_entity_poly.pdbx_seq_one_letter_code
_entity_poly.pdbx_strand_id
1 'polypeptide(L)'
;MSPLELLHFAAGLALAAAAWLIPRHIAGAYRAKPATLLLDASPFVIGAGLLCLATGRPLFAGLVVLALGAGFALADHTMRQTLREPVVFSESVELPQVFSHPHLYLPFAGPGLVLGGAAAAVLIAMALLLEEPAL
;
A
#
# COMPACT_ATOMS: atom_id res chain seq x y z
N MET A 1 1.16 23.21 -15.86
CA MET A 1 0.89 21.77 -16.00
C MET A 1 0.09 21.54 -17.26
N SER A 2 0.56 20.65 -18.13
CA SER A 2 -0.24 20.16 -19.27
C SER A 2 -1.43 19.31 -18.76
N PRO A 3 -2.50 19.13 -19.56
CA PRO A 3 -3.64 18.31 -19.14
C PRO A 3 -3.26 16.85 -18.82
N LEU A 4 -2.23 16.32 -19.49
CA LEU A 4 -1.69 14.99 -19.23
C LEU A 4 -0.97 14.90 -17.87
N GLU A 5 -0.17 15.92 -17.53
CA GLU A 5 0.50 16.00 -16.22
C GLU A 5 -0.50 16.10 -15.07
N LEU A 6 -1.57 16.87 -15.26
CA LEU A 6 -2.66 16.96 -14.30
C LEU A 6 -3.35 15.60 -14.10
N LEU A 7 -3.54 14.83 -15.19
CA LEU A 7 -4.11 13.49 -15.13
C LEU A 7 -3.21 12.52 -14.34
N HIS A 8 -1.90 12.50 -14.60
CA HIS A 8 -0.96 11.68 -13.83
C HIS A 8 -0.95 12.04 -12.35
N PHE A 9 -0.95 13.35 -12.04
CA PHE A 9 -1.01 13.82 -10.67
C PHE A 9 -2.31 13.40 -9.96
N ALA A 10 -3.46 13.62 -10.61
CA ALA A 10 -4.76 13.25 -10.06
C ALA A 10 -4.89 11.73 -9.88
N ALA A 11 -4.40 10.93 -10.84
CA ALA A 11 -4.41 9.49 -10.75
C ALA A 11 -3.47 8.98 -9.65
N GLY A 12 -2.26 9.54 -9.52
CA GLY A 12 -1.35 9.25 -8.41
C GLY A 12 -1.97 9.56 -7.05
N LEU A 13 -2.64 10.71 -6.92
CA LEU A 13 -3.38 11.08 -5.71
C LEU A 13 -4.54 10.10 -5.42
N ALA A 14 -5.27 9.67 -6.45
CA ALA A 14 -6.34 8.70 -6.30
C ALA A 14 -5.82 7.33 -5.83
N LEU A 15 -4.67 6.87 -6.35
CA LEU A 15 -4.02 5.63 -5.91
C LEU A 15 -3.55 5.74 -4.45
N ALA A 16 -2.95 6.87 -4.05
CA ALA A 16 -2.56 7.11 -2.66
C ALA A 16 -3.78 7.18 -1.72
N ALA A 17 -4.89 7.76 -2.16
CA ALA A 17 -6.15 7.75 -1.41
C ALA A 17 -6.72 6.33 -1.28
N ALA A 18 -6.69 5.54 -2.36
CA ALA A 18 -7.10 4.15 -2.32
C ALA A 18 -6.24 3.31 -1.37
N ALA A 19 -4.92 3.57 -1.32
CA ALA A 19 -3.99 2.92 -0.41
C ALA A 19 -4.39 3.08 1.06
N TRP A 20 -4.96 4.24 1.42
CA TRP A 20 -5.47 4.52 2.76
C TRP A 20 -6.88 3.95 2.98
N LEU A 21 -7.78 4.12 2.01
CA LEU A 21 -9.20 3.76 2.17
C LEU A 21 -9.44 2.25 2.15
N ILE A 22 -8.64 1.46 1.41
CA ILE A 22 -8.80 0.00 1.30
C ILE A 22 -8.56 -0.71 2.65
N PRO A 23 -7.39 -0.54 3.33
CA PRO A 23 -7.17 -1.15 4.65
C PRO A 23 -8.23 -0.75 5.66
N ARG A 24 -8.65 0.52 5.62
CA ARG A 24 -9.67 1.06 6.51
C ARG A 24 -11.04 0.40 6.32
N HIS A 25 -11.43 0.17 5.06
CA HIS A 25 -12.65 -0.55 4.73
C HIS A 25 -12.60 -2.00 5.23
N ILE A 26 -11.48 -2.69 5.00
CA ILE A 26 -11.28 -4.09 5.42
C ILE A 26 -11.29 -4.23 6.94
N ALA A 27 -10.70 -3.28 7.66
CA ALA A 27 -10.73 -3.22 9.12
C ALA A 27 -12.10 -2.79 9.70
N GLY A 28 -13.08 -2.43 8.86
CA GLY A 28 -14.38 -1.94 9.29
C GLY A 28 -14.34 -0.59 10.00
N ALA A 29 -13.29 0.21 9.79
CA ALA A 29 -13.03 1.46 10.49
C ALA A 29 -13.79 2.66 9.87
N TYR A 30 -15.12 2.56 9.78
CA TYR A 30 -15.96 3.55 9.09
C TYR A 30 -16.10 4.89 9.83
N ARG A 31 -16.02 4.88 11.17
CA ARG A 31 -16.23 6.07 12.00
C ARG A 31 -14.98 6.33 12.82
N ALA A 32 -14.39 7.51 12.64
CA ALA A 32 -13.32 7.97 13.50
C ALA A 32 -13.38 9.48 13.67
N LYS A 33 -12.79 9.97 14.76
CA LYS A 33 -12.60 11.40 14.98
C LYS A 33 -11.66 11.96 13.90
N PRO A 34 -11.78 13.24 13.50
CA PRO A 34 -10.95 13.83 12.46
C PRO A 34 -9.45 13.73 12.78
N ALA A 35 -9.05 13.90 14.05
CA ALA A 35 -7.65 13.71 14.47
C ALA A 35 -7.13 12.30 14.17
N THR A 36 -7.97 11.27 14.36
CA THR A 36 -7.64 9.88 14.02
C THR A 36 -7.55 9.68 12.50
N LEU A 37 -8.43 10.32 11.71
CA LEU A 37 -8.36 10.27 10.24
C LEU A 37 -7.03 10.83 9.73
N LEU A 38 -6.60 11.96 10.28
CA LEU A 38 -5.34 12.61 9.88
C LEU A 38 -4.14 11.73 10.21
N LEU A 39 -4.11 11.15 11.41
CA LEU A 39 -3.01 10.26 11.82
C LEU A 39 -2.98 8.99 10.96
N ASP A 40 -4.13 8.40 10.68
CA ASP A 40 -4.30 7.20 9.85
C ASP A 40 -3.90 7.43 8.39
N ALA A 41 -4.25 8.58 7.80
CA ALA A 41 -3.85 8.94 6.45
C ALA A 41 -2.36 9.32 6.33
N SER A 42 -1.73 9.73 7.45
CA SER A 42 -0.39 10.32 7.43
C SER A 42 0.70 9.44 6.81
N PRO A 43 0.79 8.11 7.04
CA PRO A 43 1.83 7.30 6.44
C PRO A 43 1.70 7.23 4.91
N PHE A 44 0.46 7.18 4.40
CA PHE A 44 0.18 7.14 2.97
C PHE A 44 0.49 8.48 2.30
N VAL A 45 0.07 9.59 2.91
CA VAL A 45 0.35 10.95 2.40
C VAL A 45 1.84 11.26 2.43
N ILE A 46 2.52 10.97 3.54
CA ILE A 46 3.96 11.21 3.69
C ILE A 46 4.74 10.30 2.75
N GLY A 47 4.39 9.01 2.68
CA GLY A 47 5.05 8.06 1.79
C GLY A 47 4.91 8.45 0.31
N ALA A 48 3.69 8.79 -0.14
CA ALA A 48 3.44 9.21 -1.51
C ALA A 48 4.13 10.55 -1.80
N GLY A 49 4.07 11.51 -0.87
CA GLY A 49 4.73 12.80 -0.99
C GLY A 49 6.26 12.67 -1.12
N LEU A 50 6.90 11.88 -0.25
CA LEU A 50 8.35 11.66 -0.30
C LEU A 50 8.78 10.94 -1.58
N LEU A 51 8.04 9.92 -2.02
CA LEU A 51 8.33 9.22 -3.27
C LEU A 51 8.16 10.16 -4.47
N CYS A 52 7.07 10.94 -4.51
CA CYS A 52 6.83 11.91 -5.57
C CYS A 52 7.91 12.99 -5.60
N LEU A 53 8.36 13.48 -4.44
CA LEU A 53 9.47 14.44 -4.34
C LEU A 53 10.80 13.84 -4.82
N ALA A 54 11.04 12.56 -4.54
CA ALA A 54 12.27 11.88 -4.94
C ALA A 54 12.33 11.53 -6.43
N THR A 55 11.20 11.21 -7.06
CA THR A 55 11.14 10.72 -8.45
C THR A 55 10.56 11.71 -9.45
N GLY A 56 9.82 12.72 -8.99
CA GLY A 56 8.99 13.59 -9.84
C GLY A 56 7.78 12.88 -10.47
N ARG A 57 7.48 11.65 -10.06
CA ARG A 57 6.51 10.76 -10.73
C ARG A 57 5.35 10.43 -9.79
N PRO A 58 4.22 11.17 -9.84
CA PRO A 58 3.11 10.98 -8.90
C PRO A 58 2.36 9.66 -9.10
N LEU A 59 2.22 9.15 -10.33
CA LEU A 59 1.52 7.89 -10.59
C LEU A 59 2.31 6.72 -9.99
N PHE A 60 3.63 6.69 -10.23
CA PHE A 60 4.56 5.78 -9.59
C PHE A 60 4.46 5.82 -8.07
N ALA A 61 4.53 7.02 -7.47
CA ALA A 61 4.44 7.19 -6.02
C ALA A 61 3.12 6.66 -5.45
N GLY A 62 2.00 6.99 -6.10
CA GLY A 62 0.67 6.49 -5.73
C GLY A 62 0.56 4.98 -5.84
N LEU A 63 1.08 4.37 -6.91
CA LEU A 63 1.07 2.92 -7.10
C LEU A 63 1.88 2.18 -6.03
N VAL A 64 3.08 2.65 -5.72
CA VAL A 64 3.94 2.01 -4.69
C VAL A 64 3.24 2.02 -3.35
N VAL A 65 2.67 3.17 -2.95
CA VAL A 65 1.94 3.30 -1.69
C VAL A 65 0.67 2.45 -1.68
N LEU A 66 -0.04 2.36 -2.81
CA LEU A 66 -1.18 1.45 -2.98
C LEU A 66 -0.77 -0.02 -2.80
N ALA A 67 0.34 -0.45 -3.41
CA ALA A 67 0.82 -1.82 -3.29
C ALA A 67 1.17 -2.17 -1.84
N LEU A 68 1.82 -1.26 -1.12
CA LEU A 68 2.12 -1.42 0.31
C LEU A 68 0.84 -1.46 1.16
N GLY A 69 -0.11 -0.55 0.90
CA GLY A 69 -1.42 -0.53 1.57
C GLY A 69 -2.22 -1.81 1.31
N ALA A 70 -2.24 -2.31 0.08
CA ALA A 70 -2.90 -3.55 -0.29
C ALA A 70 -2.24 -4.77 0.38
N GLY A 71 -0.91 -4.82 0.46
CA GLY A 71 -0.18 -5.86 1.19
C GLY A 71 -0.49 -5.86 2.68
N PHE A 72 -0.53 -4.68 3.31
CA PHE A 72 -0.94 -4.53 4.71
C PHE A 72 -2.41 -4.97 4.93
N ALA A 73 -3.31 -4.54 4.05
CA ALA A 73 -4.72 -4.94 4.08
C ALA A 73 -4.91 -6.46 3.95
N LEU A 74 -4.14 -7.11 3.08
CA LEU A 74 -4.13 -8.56 2.94
C LEU A 74 -3.66 -9.22 4.24
N ALA A 75 -2.55 -8.76 4.82
CA ALA A 75 -2.02 -9.30 6.07
C ALA A 75 -3.04 -9.18 7.22
N ASP A 76 -3.64 -7.99 7.40
CA ASP A 76 -4.67 -7.76 8.41
C ASP A 76 -5.91 -8.61 8.17
N HIS A 77 -6.36 -8.74 6.93
CA HIS A 77 -7.47 -9.62 6.59
C HIS A 77 -7.16 -11.08 6.93
N THR A 78 -5.99 -11.59 6.53
CA THR A 78 -5.58 -12.96 6.81
C THR A 78 -5.48 -13.22 8.32
N MET A 79 -4.87 -12.31 9.10
CA MET A 79 -4.79 -12.47 10.56
C MET A 79 -6.18 -12.49 11.21
N ARG A 80 -7.10 -11.62 10.77
CA ARG A 80 -8.49 -11.66 11.28
C ARG A 80 -9.21 -12.95 10.93
N GLN A 81 -8.97 -13.53 9.76
CA GLN A 81 -9.58 -14.79 9.35
C GLN A 81 -8.98 -16.00 10.08
N THR A 82 -7.65 -16.05 10.22
CA THR A 82 -6.92 -17.21 10.76
C THR A 82 -6.85 -17.18 12.28
N LEU A 83 -6.49 -16.03 12.87
CA LEU A 83 -6.22 -15.86 14.30
C LEU A 83 -7.34 -15.14 15.05
N ARG A 84 -8.26 -14.49 14.33
CA ARG A 84 -9.32 -13.62 14.89
C ARG A 84 -8.77 -12.38 15.60
N GLU A 85 -7.58 -11.96 15.21
CA GLU A 85 -6.89 -10.79 15.76
C GLU A 85 -6.51 -9.81 14.64
N PRO A 86 -6.55 -8.49 14.90
CA PRO A 86 -6.05 -7.47 13.97
C PRO A 86 -4.52 -7.44 13.94
N VAL A 87 -3.93 -6.91 12.88
CA VAL A 87 -2.52 -6.52 12.90
C VAL A 87 -2.34 -5.36 13.89
N VAL A 88 -1.45 -5.55 14.86
CA VAL A 88 -1.06 -4.53 15.84
C VAL A 88 0.41 -4.17 15.71
N PHE A 89 0.84 -3.06 16.30
CA PHE A 89 2.21 -2.56 16.15
C PHE A 89 3.29 -3.55 16.61
N SER A 90 3.01 -4.38 17.63
CA SER A 90 3.94 -5.41 18.10
C SER A 90 4.25 -6.47 17.05
N GLU A 91 3.35 -6.71 16.09
CA GLU A 91 3.56 -7.66 14.99
C GLU A 91 4.67 -7.22 14.03
N SER A 92 5.12 -5.96 14.10
CA SER A 92 6.26 -5.48 13.30
C SER A 92 7.55 -6.28 13.55
N VAL A 93 7.70 -6.86 14.74
CA VAL A 93 8.84 -7.74 15.11
C VAL A 93 8.79 -9.08 14.37
N GLU A 94 7.60 -9.51 13.92
CA GLU A 94 7.42 -10.75 13.17
C GLU A 94 7.62 -10.58 11.66
N LEU A 95 7.56 -9.36 11.12
CA LEU A 95 7.74 -9.12 9.68
C LEU A 95 9.01 -9.75 9.08
N PRO A 96 10.19 -9.71 9.73
CA PRO A 96 11.38 -10.39 9.22
C PRO A 96 11.20 -11.91 9.09
N GLN A 97 10.37 -12.51 9.94
CA GLN A 97 10.14 -13.96 9.94
C GLN A 97 9.37 -14.41 8.70
N VAL A 98 8.58 -13.54 8.07
CA VAL A 98 7.94 -13.80 6.77
C VAL A 98 8.99 -14.13 5.70
N PHE A 99 10.15 -13.48 5.76
CA PHE A 99 11.25 -13.72 4.82
C PHE A 99 12.14 -14.89 5.23
N SER A 100 12.37 -15.10 6.54
CA SER A 100 13.19 -16.22 7.04
C SER A 100 12.47 -17.56 6.98
N HIS A 101 11.15 -17.57 7.19
CA HIS A 101 10.32 -18.77 7.28
C HIS A 101 9.05 -18.65 6.45
N PRO A 102 9.14 -18.39 5.13
CA PRO A 102 7.98 -18.07 4.28
C PRO A 102 6.91 -19.17 4.24
N HIS A 103 7.31 -20.43 4.44
CA HIS A 103 6.41 -21.57 4.50
C HIS A 103 5.46 -21.54 5.71
N LEU A 104 5.77 -20.75 6.76
CA LEU A 104 4.89 -20.55 7.92
C LEU A 104 3.83 -19.47 7.68
N TYR A 105 4.00 -18.59 6.69
CA TYR A 105 3.13 -17.42 6.47
C TYR A 105 2.38 -17.48 5.13
N LEU A 106 3.08 -17.75 4.02
CA LEU A 106 2.51 -17.72 2.67
C LEU A 106 1.29 -18.63 2.47
N PRO A 107 1.20 -19.85 3.05
CA PRO A 107 0.04 -20.71 2.85
C PRO A 107 -1.28 -20.08 3.32
N PHE A 108 -1.25 -19.22 4.34
CA PHE A 108 -2.45 -18.59 4.90
C PHE A 108 -2.94 -17.39 4.08
N ALA A 109 -2.00 -16.61 3.51
CA ALA A 109 -2.33 -15.45 2.67
C ALA A 109 -2.67 -15.85 1.21
N GLY A 110 -2.35 -17.09 0.81
CA GLY A 110 -2.47 -17.55 -0.56
C GLY A 110 -1.19 -17.27 -1.35
N PRO A 111 -0.32 -18.27 -1.56
CA PRO A 111 1.00 -18.05 -2.17
C PRO A 111 0.95 -17.39 -3.55
N GLY A 112 -0.03 -17.76 -4.38
CA GLY A 112 -0.22 -17.16 -5.70
C GLY A 112 -0.62 -15.69 -5.64
N LEU A 113 -1.44 -15.29 -4.65
CA LEU A 113 -1.85 -13.90 -4.46
C LEU A 113 -0.68 -13.06 -3.96
N VAL A 114 0.10 -13.57 -3.00
CA VAL A 114 1.27 -12.86 -2.47
C VAL A 114 2.37 -12.73 -3.53
N LEU A 115 2.80 -13.84 -4.13
CA LEU A 115 3.90 -13.84 -5.11
C LEU A 115 3.49 -13.14 -6.40
N GLY A 116 2.29 -13.43 -6.92
CA GLY A 116 1.77 -12.79 -8.12
C GLY A 116 1.50 -11.30 -7.91
N GLY A 117 0.91 -10.92 -6.78
CA GLY A 117 0.68 -9.52 -6.41
C GLY A 117 1.98 -8.74 -6.24
N ALA A 118 2.98 -9.32 -5.54
CA ALA A 118 4.30 -8.70 -5.38
C ALA A 118 5.02 -8.55 -6.73
N ALA A 119 5.02 -9.58 -7.57
CA ALA A 119 5.61 -9.52 -8.90
C ALA A 119 4.93 -8.46 -9.78
N ALA A 120 3.60 -8.43 -9.81
CA ALA A 120 2.85 -7.43 -10.56
C ALA A 120 3.14 -6.01 -10.06
N ALA A 121 3.14 -5.79 -8.75
CA ALA A 121 3.46 -4.49 -8.16
C ALA A 121 4.87 -4.02 -8.56
N VAL A 122 5.88 -4.89 -8.47
CA VAL A 122 7.26 -4.57 -8.86
C VAL A 122 7.36 -4.26 -10.35
N LEU A 123 6.75 -5.08 -11.22
CA LEU A 123 6.82 -4.89 -12.67
C LEU A 123 6.13 -3.59 -13.11
N ILE A 124 4.94 -3.30 -12.58
CA ILE A 124 4.21 -2.08 -12.92
C ILE A 124 4.94 -0.86 -12.35
N ALA A 125 5.43 -0.94 -11.10
CA ALA A 125 6.21 0.16 -10.51
C ALA A 125 7.48 0.42 -11.31
N MET A 126 8.19 -0.62 -11.75
CA MET A 126 9.37 -0.46 -12.61
C MET A 126 9.01 0.17 -13.96
N ALA A 127 7.91 -0.26 -14.59
CA ALA A 127 7.45 0.33 -15.84
C ALA A 127 7.14 1.82 -15.66
N LEU A 128 6.43 2.21 -14.60
CA LEU A 128 6.16 3.63 -14.31
C LEU A 128 7.43 4.41 -13.98
N LEU A 129 8.38 3.81 -13.27
CA LEU A 129 9.67 4.44 -12.95
C LEU A 129 10.58 4.62 -14.17
N LEU A 130 10.32 3.92 -15.27
CA LEU A 130 11.03 4.11 -16.53
C LEU A 130 10.26 5.06 -17.46
N GLU A 131 8.95 4.84 -17.63
CA GLU A 131 8.14 5.45 -18.69
C GLU A 131 7.39 6.73 -18.27
N GLU A 132 7.03 6.90 -16.99
CA GLU A 132 6.29 8.08 -16.55
C GLU A 132 7.17 9.35 -16.61
N PRO A 133 6.77 10.42 -17.31
CA PRO A 133 7.57 11.64 -17.33
C PRO A 133 7.59 12.28 -15.94
N ALA A 134 8.76 12.77 -15.53
CA ALA A 134 8.88 13.57 -14.31
C ALA A 134 8.18 14.93 -14.49
N LEU A 135 7.37 15.31 -13.50
CA LEU A 135 6.67 16.59 -13.42
C LEU A 135 7.56 17.74 -12.96
#